data_AF-A0A2E3UND4-F1
#
_entry.id   AF-A0A2E3UND4-F1
#
_cell.length_a   1.000
_cell.length_b   1.000
_cell.length_c   1.000
_cell.angle_alpha   90.00
_cell.angle_beta   90.00
_cell.angle_gamma   90.00
#
_symmetry.space_group_name_H-M   'P 1'
#
loop_
_entity.id
_entity.type
_entity.pdbx_description
1 polymer ?
#
loop_
_entity_poly.entity_id
_entity_poly.type
_entity_poly.pdbx_seq_one_letter_code
_entity_poly.pdbx_strand_id
1 'polypeptide(L)'
;MIFAFVVLVNNGLSIAQDDGFVFYSDLARNWYQGGDYFEWTSTTEDNNAAKVNVFYRTWGDESKPKLVLIHGFPNSSFDYYKMIPY
;
A
#
# COMPACT_ATOMS: atom_id res chain seq x y z
N MET A 1 41.07 25.53 11.28
CA MET A 1 39.62 25.60 11.03
C MET A 1 39.21 24.29 10.37
N ILE A 2 38.50 23.43 11.07
CA ILE A 2 37.94 22.18 10.51
C ILE A 2 36.46 22.47 10.24
N PHE A 3 36.06 22.46 8.98
CA PHE A 3 34.65 22.52 8.59
C PHE A 3 34.06 21.12 8.77
N ALA A 4 33.19 20.95 9.76
CA ALA A 4 32.35 19.76 9.88
C ALA A 4 31.18 19.91 8.91
N PHE A 5 31.15 19.06 7.87
CA PHE A 5 29.99 18.92 6.99
C PHE A 5 28.95 18.07 7.71
N VAL A 6 27.86 18.68 8.17
CA VAL A 6 26.68 17.97 8.66
C VAL A 6 25.86 17.60 7.43
N VAL A 7 25.91 16.34 7.03
CA VAL A 7 24.98 15.79 6.03
C VAL A 7 23.66 15.51 6.73
N LEU A 8 22.68 16.40 6.54
CA LEU A 8 21.29 16.17 6.91
C LEU A 8 20.73 15.10 5.96
N VAL A 9 20.66 13.86 6.43
CA VAL A 9 19.93 12.78 5.74
C VAL A 9 18.45 13.07 5.90
N ASN A 10 17.83 13.65 4.87
CA ASN A 10 16.38 13.74 4.75
C ASN A 10 15.83 12.32 4.59
N ASN A 11 15.38 11.70 5.69
CA ASN A 11 14.50 10.54 5.62
C ASN A 11 13.13 11.04 5.15
N GLY A 12 12.99 11.21 3.83
CA GLY A 12 11.71 11.48 3.18
C GLY A 12 10.78 10.29 3.35
N LEU A 13 10.19 10.16 4.53
CA LEU A 13 8.94 9.41 4.71
C LEU A 13 7.87 10.22 3.97
N SER A 14 7.78 10.01 2.66
CA SER A 14 6.61 10.41 1.89
C SER A 14 5.44 9.64 2.47
N ILE A 15 4.64 10.30 3.30
CA ILE A 15 3.30 9.80 3.61
C ILE A 15 2.52 9.92 2.30
N ALA A 16 2.31 8.78 1.63
CA ALA A 16 1.60 8.72 0.36
C ALA A 16 0.10 9.07 0.49
N GLN A 17 -0.40 9.19 1.72
CA GLN A 17 -1.82 9.36 2.02
C GLN A 17 -2.02 10.58 2.94
N ASP A 18 -2.66 11.62 2.43
CA ASP A 18 -3.01 12.82 3.21
C ASP A 18 -3.76 12.44 4.50
N ASP A 19 -3.32 12.99 5.64
CA ASP A 19 -3.94 12.78 6.96
C ASP A 19 -5.41 13.24 6.96
N GLY A 20 -5.79 14.14 6.05
CA GLY A 20 -7.15 14.63 5.81
C GLY A 20 -7.98 13.81 4.81
N PHE A 21 -7.71 12.51 4.65
CA PHE A 21 -8.37 11.71 3.61
C PHE A 21 -9.89 11.62 3.78
N VAL A 22 -10.64 12.07 2.74
CA VAL A 22 -12.10 11.97 2.67
C VAL A 22 -12.51 10.89 1.67
N PHE A 23 -13.28 9.90 2.12
CA PHE A 23 -13.95 8.96 1.21
C PHE A 23 -15.18 9.60 0.59
N TYR A 24 -15.17 9.77 -0.74
CA TYR A 24 -16.31 10.25 -1.54
C TYR A 24 -17.29 9.13 -1.94
N SER A 25 -17.02 7.88 -1.55
CA SER A 25 -17.85 6.72 -1.89
C SER A 25 -17.86 5.73 -0.72
N ASP A 26 -19.06 5.30 -0.32
CA ASP A 26 -19.22 4.27 0.71
C ASP A 26 -18.63 2.93 0.26
N LEU A 27 -18.68 2.61 -1.04
CA LEU A 27 -18.03 1.41 -1.59
C LEU A 27 -16.51 1.47 -1.40
N ALA A 28 -15.89 2.62 -1.68
CA ALA A 28 -14.46 2.81 -1.48
C ALA A 28 -14.07 2.77 0.00
N ARG A 29 -14.90 3.38 0.87
CA ARG A 29 -14.71 3.34 2.33
C ARG A 29 -14.78 1.91 2.86
N ASN A 30 -15.82 1.17 2.51
CA ASN A 30 -16.01 -0.21 2.94
C ASN A 30 -14.90 -1.12 2.40
N TRP A 31 -14.43 -0.86 1.18
CA TRP A 31 -13.28 -1.58 0.61
C TRP A 31 -12.01 -1.37 1.43
N TYR A 32 -11.70 -0.11 1.74
CA TYR A 32 -10.54 0.26 2.54
C TYR A 32 -10.60 -0.33 3.95
N GLN A 33 -11.74 -0.18 4.63
CA GLN A 33 -11.93 -0.65 6.00
C GLN A 33 -11.93 -2.18 6.14
N GLY A 34 -12.27 -2.90 5.07
CA GLY A 34 -12.28 -4.36 5.04
C GLY A 34 -10.97 -4.99 4.58
N GLY A 35 -9.91 -4.20 4.38
CA GLY A 35 -8.57 -4.69 4.06
C GLY A 35 -7.63 -4.65 5.26
N ASP A 36 -6.39 -5.06 5.04
CA ASP A 36 -5.33 -5.05 6.04
C ASP A 36 -3.98 -4.68 5.39
N TYR A 37 -2.94 -4.55 6.19
CA TYR A 37 -1.59 -4.18 5.78
C TYR A 37 -0.55 -5.18 6.25
N PHE A 38 0.49 -5.37 5.45
CA PHE A 38 1.74 -6.00 5.91
C PHE A 38 2.94 -5.13 5.54
N GLU A 39 3.98 -5.15 6.39
CA GLU A 39 5.25 -4.50 6.07
C GLU A 39 6.01 -5.34 5.04
N TRP A 40 6.52 -4.71 3.99
CA TRP A 40 7.41 -5.31 3.03
C TRP A 40 8.68 -4.47 2.88
N THR A 41 9.83 -5.15 2.86
CA THR A 41 11.13 -4.54 2.54
C THR A 41 11.48 -4.89 1.10
N SER A 42 11.72 -3.87 0.28
CA SER A 42 12.01 -4.07 -1.14
C SER A 42 13.33 -4.81 -1.37
N THR A 43 13.28 -5.82 -2.24
CA THR A 43 14.47 -6.57 -2.68
C THR A 43 15.00 -6.10 -4.04
N THR A 44 14.31 -5.17 -4.71
CA THR A 44 14.76 -4.56 -5.98
C THR A 44 15.96 -3.64 -5.72
N GLU A 45 17.01 -3.79 -6.54
CA GLU A 45 18.31 -3.09 -6.39
C GLU A 45 18.15 -1.57 -6.22
N ASP A 46 17.37 -0.94 -7.09
CA ASP A 46 17.23 0.53 -7.11
C ASP A 46 16.26 1.09 -6.04
N ASN A 47 15.57 0.22 -5.30
CA ASN A 47 14.61 0.65 -4.29
C ASN A 47 15.25 0.88 -2.91
N ASN A 48 16.58 0.75 -2.78
CA ASN A 48 17.32 1.04 -1.54
C ASN A 48 16.76 0.36 -0.28
N ALA A 49 16.31 -0.89 -0.40
CA ALA A 49 15.65 -1.61 0.69
C ALA A 49 14.48 -0.85 1.35
N ALA A 50 13.76 -0.05 0.56
CA ALA A 50 12.62 0.72 1.04
C ALA A 50 11.61 -0.18 1.75
N LYS A 51 11.17 0.27 2.93
CA LYS A 51 10.11 -0.37 3.70
C LYS A 51 8.78 0.32 3.43
N VAL A 52 7.77 -0.46 3.12
CA VAL A 52 6.42 0.03 2.83
C VAL A 52 5.38 -0.84 3.52
N ASN A 53 4.25 -0.24 3.88
CA ASN A 53 3.06 -0.97 4.30
C ASN A 53 2.20 -1.23 3.07
N VAL A 54 2.02 -2.49 2.71
CA VAL A 54 1.27 -2.90 1.52
C VAL A 54 -0.17 -3.21 1.93
N PHE A 55 -1.11 -2.41 1.43
CA PHE A 55 -2.54 -2.69 1.58
C PHE A 55 -2.95 -3.91 0.75
N TYR A 56 -3.76 -4.78 1.32
CA TYR A 56 -4.37 -5.90 0.60
C TYR A 56 -5.77 -6.21 1.12
N ARG A 57 -6.51 -6.99 0.33
CA ARG A 57 -7.81 -7.54 0.72
C ARG A 57 -7.91 -8.99 0.30
N THR A 58 -8.43 -9.84 1.17
CA THR A 58 -8.65 -11.27 0.92
C THR A 58 -10.13 -11.61 1.01
N TRP A 59 -10.53 -12.64 0.27
CA TRP A 59 -11.87 -13.23 0.32
C TRP A 59 -11.82 -14.66 -0.23
N GLY A 60 -12.86 -15.44 0.06
CA GLY A 60 -12.98 -16.82 -0.39
C GLY A 60 -12.57 -17.84 0.67
N ASP A 61 -12.45 -19.10 0.23
CA ASP A 61 -12.13 -20.25 1.09
C ASP A 61 -10.61 -20.48 1.13
N GLU A 62 -10.01 -20.36 2.31
CA GLU A 62 -8.58 -20.53 2.53
C GLU A 62 -8.07 -21.96 2.25
N SER A 63 -8.97 -22.95 2.19
CA SER A 63 -8.66 -24.33 1.84
C SER A 63 -8.46 -24.55 0.33
N LYS A 64 -8.76 -23.55 -0.52
CA LYS A 64 -8.65 -23.62 -1.99
C LYS A 64 -7.32 -23.04 -2.48
N PRO A 65 -6.91 -23.33 -3.73
CA PRO A 65 -5.75 -22.69 -4.33
C PRO A 65 -5.86 -21.17 -4.30
N LYS A 66 -4.75 -20.51 -3.95
CA LYS A 66 -4.69 -19.06 -3.79
C LYS A 66 -4.49 -18.38 -5.15
N LEU A 67 -5.22 -17.29 -5.39
CA LEU A 67 -5.04 -16.40 -6.54
C LEU A 67 -4.66 -15.01 -6.04
N VAL A 68 -3.62 -14.42 -6.63
CA VAL A 68 -3.20 -13.04 -6.35
C VAL A 68 -3.63 -12.16 -7.50
N LEU A 69 -4.28 -11.04 -7.18
CA LEU A 69 -4.75 -10.06 -8.15
C LEU A 69 -3.98 -8.75 -7.96
N ILE A 70 -3.39 -8.26 -9.03
CA ILE A 70 -2.54 -7.06 -9.04
C ILE A 70 -3.13 -6.08 -10.06
N HIS A 71 -3.44 -4.87 -9.61
CA HIS A 71 -3.98 -3.82 -10.47
C HIS A 71 -2.85 -3.12 -11.25
N GLY A 72 -3.25 -2.41 -12.32
CA GLY A 72 -2.36 -1.51 -13.06
C GLY A 72 -2.62 -0.04 -12.71
N PHE A 73 -1.83 0.84 -13.32
CA PHE A 73 -2.07 2.29 -13.32
C PHE A 73 -3.13 2.67 -14.37
N PRO A 74 -4.01 3.67 -14.14
CA PRO A 74 -4.11 4.57 -12.97
C PRO A 74 -5.06 4.08 -11.87
N ASN A 75 -5.45 2.80 -11.90
CA ASN A 75 -6.48 2.26 -11.01
C ASN A 75 -5.89 1.72 -9.70
N SER A 76 -6.73 1.08 -8.89
CA SER A 76 -6.35 0.46 -7.62
C SER A 76 -6.98 -0.93 -7.47
N SER A 77 -6.65 -1.65 -6.39
CA SER A 77 -7.27 -2.93 -6.06
C SER A 77 -8.80 -2.84 -5.91
N PHE A 78 -9.35 -1.64 -5.70
CA PHE A 78 -10.79 -1.41 -5.66
C PHE A 78 -11.51 -1.87 -6.94
N ASP A 79 -10.86 -1.89 -8.10
CA ASP A 79 -11.48 -2.36 -9.35
C ASP A 79 -12.05 -3.79 -9.26
N TYR A 80 -11.53 -4.59 -8.33
CA TYR A 80 -11.98 -5.95 -8.08
C TYR A 80 -13.23 -6.05 -7.20
N TYR A 81 -13.85 -4.93 -6.80
CA TYR A 81 -14.98 -4.95 -5.85
C TYR A 81 -16.18 -5.78 -6.27
N LYS A 82 -16.39 -5.95 -7.58
CA LYS A 82 -17.48 -6.77 -8.11
C LYS A 82 -17.22 -8.28 -8.02
N MET A 83 -16.00 -8.70 -7.70
CA MET A 83 -15.63 -10.12 -7.56
C MET A 83 -15.67 -10.61 -6.11
N ILE A 84 -15.85 -9.70 -5.15
CA ILE A 84 -15.99 -10.05 -3.73
C ILE A 84 -17.49 -10.12 -3.39
N PRO A 85 -18.01 -11.24 -2.87
CA PRO A 85 -19.37 -11.29 -2.34
C PRO A 85 -19.48 -10.42 -1.07
N TYR A 86 -20.60 -9.69 -0.94
CA TYR A 86 -20.89 -8.77 0.17
C TYR A 86 -20.97 -9.48 1.53
#